data_AF-A0A1G1F0P6-F1
#
_entry.id   AF-A0A1G1F0P6-F1
#
_cell.length_a   1.000
_cell.length_b   1.000
_cell.length_c   1.000
_cell.angle_alpha   90.00
_cell.angle_beta   90.00
_cell.angle_gamma   90.00
#
_symmetry.space_group_name_H-M   'P 1'
#
loop_
_entity.id
_entity.type
_entity.pdbx_description
1 polymer ?
#
loop_
_entity_poly.entity_id
_entity_poly.type
_entity_poly.pdbx_seq_one_letter_code
_entity_poly.pdbx_strand_id
1 'polypeptide(L)'
;MRRINRKGFTLIEVIVVAGIIAILAGILVPMIFKEIDESRITRASADIRSISSALFVFRKDTAQWPILDASQACDPTKPFDVIGSDGNYPTNYVAQGFGPNGGGFNDMLPIDDGCYSNWKGPYIARITADPWSNAYMMNSKDFATVGAPVWIISAGPDGQLQTSNADATVSGDDVGLRLQ
;
A
#
# COMPACT_ATOMS: atom_id res chain seq x y z
N MET A 1 -16.34 -68.28 7.32
CA MET A 1 -16.11 -66.92 6.77
C MET A 1 -17.13 -65.97 7.37
N ARG A 2 -16.71 -65.01 8.20
CA ARG A 2 -17.60 -64.11 8.96
C ARG A 2 -18.05 -62.97 8.05
N ARG A 3 -19.33 -62.94 7.64
CA ARG A 3 -19.89 -61.84 6.83
C ARG A 3 -19.90 -60.55 7.65
N ILE A 4 -19.12 -59.57 7.22
CA ILE A 4 -19.13 -58.22 7.78
C ILE A 4 -20.40 -57.56 7.22
N ASN A 5 -21.38 -57.32 8.09
CA ASN A 5 -22.62 -56.66 7.71
C ASN A 5 -22.31 -55.19 7.40
N ARG A 6 -22.26 -54.82 6.12
CA ARG A 6 -22.08 -53.42 5.72
C ARG A 6 -23.39 -52.69 5.95
N LYS A 7 -23.49 -51.92 7.03
CA LYS A 7 -24.61 -50.99 7.25
C LYS A 7 -24.48 -49.86 6.23
N GLY A 8 -25.53 -49.63 5.44
CA GLY A 8 -25.61 -48.50 4.50
C GLY A 8 -26.04 -47.22 5.21
N PHE A 9 -25.61 -46.06 4.70
CA PHE A 9 -26.07 -44.75 5.16
C PHE A 9 -27.54 -44.52 4.83
N THR A 10 -28.27 -43.90 5.75
CA THR A 10 -29.67 -43.52 5.53
C THR A 10 -29.76 -42.13 4.91
N LEU A 11 -30.79 -41.89 4.09
CA LEU A 11 -31.00 -40.60 3.42
C LEU A 11 -31.22 -39.45 4.42
N ILE A 12 -31.88 -39.75 5.55
CA ILE A 12 -32.13 -38.79 6.64
C ILE A 12 -30.82 -38.33 7.30
N GLU A 13 -29.86 -39.23 7.48
CA GLU A 13 -28.59 -38.97 8.15
C GLU A 13 -27.70 -38.03 7.32
N VAL A 14 -27.71 -38.20 5.99
CA VAL A 14 -27.01 -37.28 5.07
C VAL A 14 -27.66 -35.90 5.06
N ILE A 15 -28.99 -35.81 5.10
CA ILE A 15 -29.70 -34.52 5.09
C ILE A 15 -29.45 -33.73 6.38
N VAL A 16 -29.48 -34.39 7.53
CA VAL A 16 -29.20 -33.74 8.82
C VAL A 16 -27.76 -33.21 8.86
N VAL A 17 -26.79 -34.01 8.42
CA VAL A 17 -25.38 -33.59 8.35
C VAL A 17 -25.19 -32.42 7.39
N ALA A 18 -25.78 -32.48 6.20
CA ALA A 18 -25.74 -31.39 5.23
C ALA A 18 -26.38 -30.11 5.78
N GLY A 19 -27.47 -30.22 6.54
CA GLY A 19 -28.12 -29.09 7.21
C GLY A 19 -27.21 -28.41 8.24
N ILE A 20 -26.52 -29.18 9.09
CA ILE A 20 -25.58 -28.63 10.07
C ILE A 20 -24.40 -27.95 9.36
N ILE A 21 -23.84 -28.56 8.31
CA ILE A 21 -22.74 -27.97 7.53
C ILE A 21 -23.20 -26.66 6.87
N ALA A 22 -24.42 -26.60 6.32
CA ALA A 22 -24.94 -25.39 5.70
C ALA A 22 -25.07 -24.22 6.70
N ILE A 23 -25.56 -24.51 7.92
CA ILE A 23 -25.66 -23.50 8.99
C ILE A 23 -24.27 -23.03 9.43
N LEU A 24 -23.34 -23.96 9.66
CA LEU A 24 -21.98 -23.62 10.07
C LEU A 24 -21.24 -22.81 9.00
N ALA A 25 -21.34 -23.23 7.73
CA ALA A 25 -20.73 -22.52 6.61
C ALA A 25 -21.32 -21.10 6.45
N GLY A 26 -22.64 -20.94 6.66
CA GLY A 26 -23.30 -19.64 6.59
C GLY A 26 -22.75 -18.60 7.57
N ILE A 27 -22.29 -19.05 8.75
CA ILE A 27 -21.69 -18.16 9.77
C ILE A 27 -20.20 -17.94 9.51
N LEU A 28 -19.49 -18.98 9.08
CA LEU A 28 -18.03 -18.95 8.94
C LEU A 28 -17.55 -18.03 7.81
N VAL A 29 -18.23 -18.04 6.67
CA VAL A 29 -17.81 -17.32 5.45
C VAL A 29 -17.67 -15.80 5.64
N PRO A 30 -18.69 -15.05 6.15
CA PRO A 30 -18.55 -13.60 6.33
C PRO A 30 -17.50 -13.21 7.38
N MET A 31 -17.27 -14.08 8.38
CA MET A 31 -16.23 -13.85 9.40
C MET A 31 -14.82 -13.90 8.80
N ILE A 32 -14.56 -14.85 7.89
CA ILE A 32 -13.26 -14.98 7.23
C ILE A 32 -12.97 -13.76 6.34
N PHE A 33 -13.95 -13.26 5.59
CA PHE A 33 -13.74 -12.10 4.72
C PHE A 33 -13.37 -10.85 5.52
N LYS A 34 -14.05 -10.61 6.64
CA LYS A 34 -13.72 -9.50 7.53
C LYS A 34 -12.28 -9.56 8.05
N GLU A 35 -11.83 -10.74 8.48
CA GLU A 35 -10.47 -10.94 8.98
C GLU A 35 -9.42 -10.70 7.87
N ILE A 36 -9.72 -11.15 6.65
CA ILE A 36 -8.84 -10.90 5.50
C ILE A 36 -8.72 -9.40 5.24
N ASP A 37 -9.81 -8.65 5.25
CA ASP A 37 -9.78 -7.21 4.98
C ASP A 37 -9.04 -6.43 6.09
N GLU A 38 -9.25 -6.78 7.37
CA GLU A 38 -8.48 -6.20 8.48
C GLU A 38 -6.97 -6.52 8.38
N SER A 39 -6.63 -7.74 7.96
CA SER A 39 -5.23 -8.13 7.74
C SER A 39 -4.56 -7.34 6.61
N ARG A 40 -5.32 -7.02 5.54
CA ARG A 40 -4.85 -6.18 4.43
C ARG A 40 -4.58 -4.76 4.89
N ILE A 41 -5.53 -4.14 5.61
CA ILE A 41 -5.35 -2.77 6.15
C ILE A 41 -4.12 -2.72 7.09
N THR A 42 -3.95 -3.74 7.94
CA THR A 42 -2.82 -3.84 8.87
C THR A 42 -1.49 -3.93 8.12
N ARG A 43 -1.44 -4.75 7.07
CA ARG A 43 -0.26 -4.86 6.19
C ARG A 43 0.05 -3.53 5.51
N ALA A 44 -0.95 -2.90 4.88
CA ALA A 44 -0.76 -1.63 4.21
C ALA A 44 -0.26 -0.54 5.17
N SER A 45 -0.80 -0.51 6.39
CA SER A 45 -0.35 0.42 7.44
C SER A 45 1.09 0.16 7.88
N ALA A 46 1.53 -1.10 7.93
CA ALA A 46 2.90 -1.47 8.27
C ALA A 46 3.87 -1.05 7.15
N ASP A 47 3.50 -1.27 5.90
CA ASP A 47 4.28 -0.88 4.72
C ASP A 47 4.45 0.65 4.68
N ILE A 48 3.37 1.43 4.88
CA ILE A 48 3.40 2.90 4.96
C ILE A 48 4.35 3.40 6.06
N ARG A 49 4.35 2.76 7.24
CA ARG A 49 5.27 3.10 8.34
C ARG A 49 6.72 2.77 8.02
N SER A 50 6.96 1.68 7.29
CA SER A 50 8.30 1.33 6.82
C SER A 50 8.83 2.37 5.83
N ILE A 51 7.99 2.80 4.88
CA ILE A 51 8.31 3.84 3.91
C ILE A 51 8.61 5.16 4.64
N SER A 52 7.77 5.57 5.60
CA SER A 52 7.99 6.81 6.34
C SER A 52 9.29 6.77 7.15
N SER A 53 9.60 5.64 7.80
CA SER A 53 10.86 5.45 8.51
C SER A 53 12.06 5.57 7.57
N ALA A 54 12.02 4.91 6.41
CA ALA A 54 13.06 5.00 5.39
C ALA A 54 13.29 6.44 4.93
N LEU A 55 12.22 7.21 4.71
CA LEU A 55 12.30 8.63 4.35
C LEU A 55 12.98 9.50 5.41
N PHE A 56 12.69 9.27 6.70
CA PHE A 56 13.35 10.01 7.78
C PHE A 56 14.83 9.66 7.91
N VAL A 57 15.20 8.39 7.70
CA VAL A 57 16.62 7.97 7.70
C VAL A 57 17.34 8.57 6.49
N PHE A 58 16.73 8.52 5.31
CA PHE A 58 17.22 9.18 4.10
C PHE A 58 17.51 10.65 4.36
N ARG A 59 16.52 11.41 4.87
CA ARG A 59 16.67 12.84 5.16
C ARG A 59 17.75 13.10 6.19
N LYS A 60 17.90 12.22 7.19
CA LYS A 60 18.94 12.36 8.21
C LYS A 60 20.34 12.25 7.62
N ASP A 61 20.53 11.38 6.63
CA ASP A 61 21.84 11.15 6.02
C ASP A 61 22.16 12.15 4.91
N THR A 62 21.20 12.49 4.06
CA THR A 62 21.39 13.37 2.90
C THR A 62 21.09 14.84 3.18
N ALA A 63 20.50 15.15 4.35
CA ALA A 63 19.95 16.46 4.72
C ALA A 63 18.86 16.98 3.77
N GLN A 64 18.38 16.17 2.84
CA GLN A 64 17.43 16.53 1.80
C GLN A 64 16.27 15.52 1.77
N TRP A 65 15.10 15.96 1.31
CA TRP A 65 14.01 15.05 0.98
C TRP A 65 14.28 14.41 -0.40
N PRO A 66 13.71 13.23 -0.69
CA PRO A 66 13.82 12.62 -2.02
C PRO A 66 12.94 13.39 -3.02
N ILE A 67 13.45 14.53 -3.48
CA ILE A 67 12.81 15.46 -4.42
C ILE A 67 13.64 15.57 -5.71
N LEU A 68 13.70 14.52 -6.53
CA LEU A 68 14.43 14.53 -7.81
C LEU A 68 13.68 13.72 -8.88
N ASP A 69 13.84 14.12 -10.14
CA ASP A 69 13.40 13.37 -11.33
C ASP A 69 14.53 12.42 -11.79
N ALA A 70 14.18 11.17 -12.11
CA ALA A 70 15.06 10.16 -12.70
C ALA A 70 15.61 10.57 -14.08
N SER A 71 14.97 11.51 -14.78
CA SER A 71 15.27 11.77 -16.18
C SER A 71 16.54 12.59 -16.45
N GLN A 72 17.09 13.35 -15.50
CA GLN A 72 18.39 14.04 -15.63
C GLN A 72 19.10 14.27 -14.28
N ALA A 73 19.81 13.24 -13.82
CA ALA A 73 20.98 13.23 -12.93
C ALA A 73 21.26 14.50 -12.11
N CYS A 74 20.38 14.82 -11.14
CA CYS A 74 20.68 15.71 -10.01
C CYS A 74 20.45 17.22 -10.25
N ASP A 75 19.36 17.61 -10.92
CA ASP A 75 18.87 19.00 -10.91
C ASP A 75 17.81 19.22 -9.79
N PRO A 76 18.14 19.93 -8.68
CA PRO A 76 17.20 20.21 -7.59
C PRO A 76 16.07 21.17 -7.99
N THR A 77 16.08 21.70 -9.22
CA THR A 77 15.06 22.62 -9.76
C THR A 77 14.00 21.90 -10.61
N LYS A 78 14.14 20.59 -10.84
CA LYS A 78 13.21 19.78 -11.65
C LYS A 78 12.30 18.92 -10.78
N PRO A 79 11.04 18.71 -11.23
CA PRO A 79 9.98 18.38 -10.30
C PRO A 79 9.98 16.90 -9.87
N PHE A 80 10.01 16.74 -8.55
CA PHE A 80 9.29 15.78 -7.70
C PHE A 80 8.74 14.53 -8.38
N ASP A 81 9.35 13.40 -8.06
CA ASP A 81 8.78 12.10 -8.39
C ASP A 81 8.10 11.45 -7.18
N VAL A 82 7.06 10.69 -7.44
CA VAL A 82 6.28 9.93 -6.45
C VAL A 82 7.08 8.68 -6.10
N ILE A 83 6.97 8.20 -4.85
CA ILE A 83 7.46 6.86 -4.52
C ILE A 83 6.69 5.86 -5.38
N GLY A 84 7.31 5.34 -6.43
CA GLY A 84 6.73 4.30 -7.26
C GLY A 84 6.94 2.96 -6.59
N SER A 85 6.00 2.53 -5.74
CA SER A 85 5.96 1.11 -5.40
C SER A 85 5.58 0.29 -6.62
N ASP A 86 5.85 -1.01 -6.60
CA ASP A 86 5.23 -1.91 -7.57
C ASP A 86 3.70 -1.77 -7.53
N GLY A 87 3.01 -2.10 -8.63
CA GLY A 87 1.55 -2.13 -8.69
C GLY A 87 0.95 -1.17 -9.72
N ASN A 88 -0.38 -1.17 -9.80
CA ASN A 88 -1.11 -0.26 -10.68
C ASN A 88 -1.27 1.10 -10.01
N TYR A 89 -1.04 2.20 -10.74
CA TYR A 89 -1.37 3.52 -10.23
C TYR A 89 -2.87 3.59 -9.93
N PRO A 90 -3.28 4.06 -8.73
CA PRO A 90 -4.67 4.31 -8.43
C PRO A 90 -5.33 5.17 -9.50
N THR A 91 -6.59 4.93 -9.77
CA THR A 91 -7.38 5.86 -10.60
C THR A 91 -7.41 7.23 -9.91
N ASN A 92 -7.63 8.32 -10.67
CA ASN A 92 -7.76 9.70 -10.18
C ASN A 92 -6.56 10.32 -9.40
N TYR A 93 -5.45 9.60 -9.21
CA TYR A 93 -4.31 10.04 -8.41
C TYR A 93 -3.78 11.45 -8.75
N VAL A 94 -3.75 11.81 -10.04
CA VAL A 94 -3.36 13.15 -10.51
C VAL A 94 -4.33 14.21 -10.03
N ALA A 95 -5.64 13.94 -10.08
CA ALA A 95 -6.68 14.87 -9.65
C ALA A 95 -6.64 15.12 -8.14
N GLN A 96 -6.20 14.12 -7.36
CA GLN A 96 -6.02 14.23 -5.91
C GLN A 96 -4.68 14.87 -5.49
N GLY A 97 -3.85 15.29 -6.45
CA GLY A 97 -2.58 15.96 -6.18
C GLY A 97 -1.40 15.02 -5.92
N PHE A 98 -1.55 13.72 -6.22
CA PHE A 98 -0.51 12.69 -6.14
C PHE A 98 0.14 12.37 -7.50
N GLY A 99 -0.15 13.15 -8.54
CA GLY A 99 0.43 12.95 -9.87
C GLY A 99 1.86 13.47 -9.99
N PRO A 100 2.71 12.84 -10.84
CA PRO A 100 4.01 13.40 -11.22
C PRO A 100 3.82 14.62 -12.12
N ASN A 101 4.77 15.56 -12.09
CA ASN A 101 4.83 16.67 -13.05
C ASN A 101 5.60 16.29 -14.33
N GLY A 102 5.46 15.04 -14.81
CA GLY A 102 5.89 14.63 -16.16
C GLY A 102 7.24 13.91 -16.27
N GLY A 103 7.57 12.97 -15.38
CA GLY A 103 8.77 12.12 -15.47
C GLY A 103 8.47 10.66 -15.07
N GLY A 104 9.31 9.74 -15.54
CA GLY A 104 9.23 8.31 -15.20
C GLY A 104 9.93 8.00 -13.88
N PHE A 105 9.29 7.11 -13.10
CA PHE A 105 9.58 6.80 -11.71
C PHE A 105 10.91 6.07 -11.47
N ASN A 106 11.78 6.64 -10.64
CA ASN A 106 12.79 5.86 -9.90
C ASN A 106 12.65 6.11 -8.40
N ASP A 107 12.35 5.06 -7.64
CA ASP A 107 12.41 5.08 -6.19
C ASP A 107 13.88 5.25 -5.75
N MET A 108 14.21 6.39 -5.13
CA MET A 108 15.57 6.72 -4.67
C MET A 108 15.87 6.20 -3.25
N LEU A 109 14.93 5.48 -2.64
CA LEU A 109 15.14 4.78 -1.38
C LEU A 109 15.91 3.45 -1.55
N PRO A 110 15.66 2.61 -2.57
CA PRO A 110 16.36 1.34 -2.78
C PRO A 110 17.65 1.45 -3.61
N ILE A 111 17.83 2.47 -4.44
CA ILE A 111 18.97 2.56 -5.38
C ILE A 111 19.63 3.94 -5.26
N ASP A 112 20.96 3.96 -5.27
CA ASP A 112 21.74 5.20 -5.33
C ASP A 112 21.95 5.62 -6.79
N ASP A 113 21.39 6.76 -7.15
CA ASP A 113 21.61 7.41 -8.46
C ASP A 113 22.81 8.39 -8.42
N GLY A 114 23.52 8.49 -7.29
CA GLY A 114 24.69 9.36 -7.09
C GLY A 114 24.33 10.83 -6.85
N CYS A 115 23.05 11.15 -6.68
CA CYS A 115 22.57 12.53 -6.55
C CYS A 115 22.59 13.11 -5.15
N TYR A 116 22.72 12.26 -4.13
CA TYR A 116 22.72 12.72 -2.74
C TYR A 116 24.09 12.53 -2.12
N SER A 117 24.72 13.65 -1.74
CA SER A 117 25.91 13.60 -0.90
C SER A 117 25.58 12.87 0.41
N ASN A 118 26.43 11.92 0.80
CA ASN A 118 26.25 11.08 2.00
C ASN A 118 25.08 10.09 1.95
N TRP A 119 24.66 9.62 0.76
CA TRP A 119 23.84 8.41 0.68
C TRP A 119 24.61 7.22 1.27
N LYS A 120 24.01 6.51 2.24
CA LYS A 120 24.69 5.45 3.02
C LYS A 120 24.17 4.04 2.77
N GLY A 121 23.15 3.88 1.95
CA GLY A 121 22.63 2.57 1.65
C GLY A 121 21.18 2.61 1.20
N PRO A 122 20.69 1.47 0.70
CA PRO A 122 19.27 1.32 0.45
C PRO A 122 18.52 1.47 1.77
N TYR A 123 17.68 2.50 1.87
CA TYR A 123 16.83 2.77 3.03
C TYR A 123 15.62 1.85 3.08
N ILE A 124 15.28 1.24 1.94
CA ILE A 124 14.31 0.17 1.78
C ILE A 124 14.77 -0.76 0.66
N ALA A 125 14.53 -2.06 0.77
CA ALA A 125 15.01 -3.01 -0.25
C ALA A 125 14.20 -2.92 -1.55
N ARG A 126 12.88 -2.77 -1.41
CA ARG A 126 11.89 -2.63 -2.47
C ARG A 126 10.56 -2.29 -1.84
N ILE A 127 9.77 -1.46 -2.49
CA ILE A 127 8.40 -1.18 -2.06
C ILE A 127 7.48 -2.00 -2.95
N THR A 128 6.92 -3.07 -2.38
CA THR A 128 5.95 -3.90 -3.09
C THR A 128 4.61 -3.21 -3.23
N ALA A 129 3.78 -3.72 -4.13
CA ALA A 129 2.39 -3.28 -4.23
C ALA A 129 1.65 -3.49 -2.91
N ASP A 130 0.62 -2.69 -2.71
CA ASP A 130 -0.31 -2.85 -1.61
C ASP A 130 -1.08 -4.18 -1.71
N PRO A 131 -1.82 -4.57 -0.66
CA PRO A 131 -2.56 -5.84 -0.66
C PRO A 131 -3.65 -5.97 -1.75
N TRP A 132 -3.98 -4.87 -2.43
CA TRP A 132 -4.95 -4.78 -3.52
C TRP A 132 -4.28 -4.60 -4.88
N SER A 133 -2.96 -4.77 -4.96
CA SER A 133 -2.15 -4.65 -6.17
C SER A 133 -2.05 -3.23 -6.74
N ASN A 134 -2.36 -2.21 -5.94
CA ASN A 134 -2.15 -0.81 -6.28
C ASN A 134 -0.81 -0.33 -5.75
N ALA A 135 -0.29 0.72 -6.39
CA ALA A 135 0.92 1.38 -5.94
C ALA A 135 0.64 2.33 -4.76
N TYR A 136 1.55 2.40 -3.81
CA TYR A 136 1.58 3.43 -2.77
C TYR A 136 1.90 4.78 -3.38
N MET A 137 1.13 5.80 -3.01
CA MET A 137 1.25 7.16 -3.53
C MET A 137 1.83 8.10 -2.47
N MET A 138 2.58 9.10 -2.93
CA MET A 138 3.10 10.17 -2.10
C MET A 138 3.14 11.50 -2.87
N ASN A 139 2.69 12.57 -2.25
CA ASN A 139 2.78 13.93 -2.79
C ASN A 139 4.15 14.57 -2.49
N SER A 140 5.21 14.00 -3.05
CA SER A 140 6.60 14.44 -2.83
C SER A 140 6.85 15.92 -3.12
N LYS A 141 6.06 16.53 -4.03
CA LYS A 141 6.10 17.97 -4.33
C LYS A 141 5.90 18.87 -3.12
N ASP A 142 5.13 18.39 -2.15
CA ASP A 142 4.76 19.19 -1.00
C ASP A 142 5.91 19.25 0.02
N PHE A 143 6.95 18.41 -0.09
CA PHE A 143 8.19 18.55 0.70
C PHE A 143 8.95 19.86 0.45
N ALA A 144 8.84 20.44 -0.75
CA ALA A 144 9.48 21.71 -1.05
C ALA A 144 8.72 22.92 -0.51
N THR A 145 7.44 22.74 -0.13
CA THR A 145 6.59 23.82 0.36
C THR A 145 6.53 23.76 1.88
N VAL A 146 7.15 24.73 2.55
CA VAL A 146 7.16 24.79 4.02
C VAL A 146 5.71 24.82 4.55
N GLY A 147 5.38 23.84 5.39
CA GLY A 147 4.05 23.72 6.01
C GLY A 147 3.00 23.00 5.15
N ALA A 148 3.34 22.57 3.94
CA ALA A 148 2.45 21.71 3.16
C ALA A 148 2.45 20.28 3.74
N PRO A 149 1.27 19.66 3.88
CA PRO A 149 1.19 18.27 4.34
C PRO A 149 1.76 17.32 3.31
N VAL A 150 2.55 16.35 3.76
CA VAL A 150 2.96 15.21 2.92
C VAL A 150 2.25 13.95 3.41
N TRP A 151 1.70 13.21 2.48
CA TRP A 151 0.91 12.01 2.64
C TRP A 151 1.64 10.84 1.99
N ILE A 152 1.67 9.71 2.68
CA ILE A 152 1.99 8.40 2.10
C ILE A 152 0.70 7.59 2.22
N ILE A 153 0.14 7.16 1.09
CA ILE A 153 -1.22 6.62 1.03
C ILE A 153 -1.34 5.43 0.08
N SER A 154 -2.21 4.49 0.41
CA SER A 154 -2.71 3.44 -0.48
C SER A 154 -4.17 3.75 -0.77
N ALA A 155 -4.58 3.53 -2.02
CA ALA A 155 -5.96 3.74 -2.49
C ALA A 155 -6.94 2.67 -2.02
N GLY A 156 -6.48 1.69 -1.23
CA GLY A 156 -7.36 0.68 -0.67
C GLY A 156 -7.95 -0.29 -1.73
N PRO A 157 -9.02 -1.01 -1.33
CA PRO A 157 -9.72 -1.98 -2.16
C PRO A 157 -10.29 -1.46 -3.47
N ASP A 158 -10.78 -0.22 -3.53
CA ASP A 158 -11.46 0.31 -4.72
C ASP A 158 -10.49 0.87 -5.77
N GLY A 159 -9.23 1.10 -5.38
CA GLY A 159 -8.19 1.63 -6.26
C GLY A 159 -8.44 3.07 -6.71
N GLN A 160 -9.23 3.85 -5.97
CA GLN A 160 -9.47 5.27 -6.21
C GLN A 160 -9.04 6.07 -4.99
N LEU A 161 -8.19 7.08 -5.17
CA LEU A 161 -7.88 7.97 -4.06
C LEU A 161 -9.09 8.88 -3.78
N GLN A 162 -9.62 8.85 -2.57
CA GLN A 162 -10.64 9.81 -2.13
C GLN A 162 -10.08 10.88 -1.20
N THR A 163 -8.89 10.64 -0.64
CA THR A 163 -8.11 11.60 0.13
C THR A 163 -7.32 12.49 -0.81
N SER A 164 -7.51 13.80 -0.69
CA SER A 164 -6.71 14.80 -1.39
C SER A 164 -5.40 15.10 -0.67
N ASN A 165 -4.38 15.54 -1.40
CA ASN A 165 -3.13 16.03 -0.82
C ASN A 165 -3.34 17.22 0.16
N ALA A 166 -4.46 17.94 0.08
CA ALA A 166 -4.79 19.05 0.99
C ALA A 166 -5.57 18.62 2.24
N ASP A 167 -6.11 17.39 2.27
CA ASP A 167 -6.97 16.95 3.36
C ASP A 167 -6.18 16.79 4.66
N ALA A 168 -6.89 16.99 5.78
CA ALA A 168 -6.29 16.86 7.11
C ALA A 168 -6.30 15.41 7.63
N THR A 169 -7.20 14.59 7.11
CA THR A 169 -7.48 13.22 7.53
C THR A 169 -7.72 12.35 6.30
N VAL A 170 -7.44 11.05 6.45
CA VAL A 170 -7.76 10.05 5.44
C VAL A 170 -9.29 9.94 5.28
N SER A 171 -9.75 9.80 4.04
CA SER A 171 -11.15 9.68 3.65
C SER A 171 -11.39 8.36 2.93
N GLY A 172 -12.61 7.81 3.02
CA GLY A 172 -12.98 6.60 2.28
C GLY A 172 -12.35 5.32 2.83
N ASP A 173 -11.94 4.43 1.93
CA ASP A 173 -11.22 3.19 2.20
C ASP A 173 -9.70 3.32 2.01
N ASP A 174 -9.23 4.53 1.69
CA ASP A 174 -7.82 4.87 1.68
C ASP A 174 -7.15 4.53 3.02
N VAL A 175 -5.88 4.14 2.95
CA VAL A 175 -5.03 3.91 4.13
C VAL A 175 -3.81 4.79 3.98
N GLY A 176 -3.64 5.76 4.89
CA GLY A 176 -2.58 6.75 4.74
C GLY A 176 -2.02 7.26 6.05
N LEU A 177 -0.79 7.77 5.97
CA LEU A 177 -0.13 8.49 7.05
C LEU A 177 0.31 9.86 6.56
N ARG A 178 -0.01 10.88 7.36
CA ARG A 178 0.45 12.25 7.16
C ARG A 178 1.76 12.48 7.90
N LEU A 179 2.79 12.91 7.18
CA LEU A 179 4.03 13.40 7.72
C LEU A 179 3.82 14.84 8.23
N GLN A 180 4.30 15.11 9.44
CA GLN A 180 4.32 16.43 10.07
C GLN A 180 5.76 16.94 10.19
#